data_AF-A0A3D6BPR3-F1
#
_entry.id   AF-A0A3D6BPR3-F1
#
_cell.length_a   1.000
_cell.length_b   1.000
_cell.length_c   1.000
_cell.angle_alpha   90.00
_cell.angle_beta   90.00
_cell.angle_gamma   90.00
#
_symmetry.space_group_name_H-M   'P 1'
#
loop_
_entity.id
_entity.type
_entity.pdbx_description
1 polymer ?
#
loop_
_entity_poly.entity_id
_entity_poly.type
_entity_poly.pdbx_seq_one_letter_code
_entity_poly.pdbx_strand_id
1 'polypeptide(L)'
;MQSFSSYIEVLEAAKSGKNVHMTHIEDRVIYGGVNGAREAILALRSLRDMLQGSSNSSTNVTVKWDGAPAVFAGIDPSDGQFFVAKKGIF
;
A
#
# COMPACT_ATOMS: atom_id res chain seq x y z
N MET A 1 -21.81 -26.83 -5.51
CA MET A 1 -20.98 -26.42 -4.36
C MET A 1 -19.86 -25.57 -4.93
N GLN A 2 -19.92 -24.25 -4.73
CA GLN A 2 -18.91 -23.32 -5.27
C GLN A 2 -17.57 -23.56 -4.56
N SER A 3 -16.45 -23.61 -5.28
CA SER A 3 -15.13 -23.83 -4.67
C SER A 3 -14.72 -22.61 -3.84
N PHE A 4 -13.94 -22.80 -2.79
CA PHE A 4 -13.48 -21.73 -1.89
C PHE A 4 -12.80 -20.57 -2.64
N SER A 5 -12.18 -20.84 -3.80
CA SER A 5 -11.62 -19.81 -4.69
C SER A 5 -12.63 -18.77 -5.16
N SER A 6 -13.92 -19.12 -5.28
CA SER A 6 -14.97 -18.18 -5.69
C SER A 6 -15.30 -17.11 -4.63
N TYR A 7 -14.90 -17.33 -3.37
CA TYR A 7 -15.08 -16.37 -2.27
C TYR A 7 -13.83 -15.49 -2.02
N ILE A 8 -12.74 -15.71 -2.76
CA ILE A 8 -11.49 -14.90 -2.70
C ILE A 8 -11.58 -13.69 -3.65
N GLU A 9 -12.79 -13.27 -4.04
CA GLU A 9 -12.95 -11.98 -4.67
C GLU A 9 -12.58 -10.88 -3.66
N VAL A 10 -11.55 -10.12 -4.02
CA VAL A 10 -11.11 -8.90 -3.35
C VAL A 10 -10.14 -9.11 -2.18
N LEU A 11 -8.98 -9.72 -2.46
CA LEU A 11 -7.76 -9.20 -1.83
C LEU A 11 -7.64 -7.74 -2.24
N GLU A 12 -7.98 -6.83 -1.34
CA GLU A 12 -8.03 -5.40 -1.61
C GLU A 12 -6.70 -4.85 -2.14
N ALA A 13 -5.59 -5.53 -1.84
CA ALA A 13 -4.24 -5.26 -2.35
C ALA A 13 -4.04 -5.57 -3.85
N ALA A 14 -4.90 -6.41 -4.45
CA ALA A 14 -4.85 -6.78 -5.87
C ALA A 14 -5.76 -5.91 -6.76
N LYS A 15 -6.50 -4.95 -6.18
CA LYS A 15 -7.26 -3.97 -6.99
C LYS A 15 -6.29 -3.08 -7.78
N SER A 16 -6.48 -3.03 -9.10
CA SER A 16 -5.75 -2.15 -10.01
C SER A 16 -5.84 -0.69 -9.53
N GLY A 17 -4.69 -0.01 -9.42
CA GLY A 17 -4.59 1.38 -8.96
C GLY A 17 -4.14 1.58 -7.50
N LYS A 18 -3.97 0.51 -6.70
CA LYS A 18 -3.31 0.64 -5.39
C LYS A 18 -1.80 0.80 -5.57
N ASN A 19 -1.25 1.87 -5.00
CA ASN A 19 0.19 2.12 -5.03
C ASN A 19 0.90 1.24 -3.98
N VAL A 20 1.11 -0.03 -4.33
CA VAL A 20 1.79 -1.03 -3.49
C VAL A 20 3.32 -0.84 -3.43
N HIS A 21 3.87 -0.15 -4.43
CA HIS A 21 5.29 0.12 -4.56
C HIS A 21 5.51 1.62 -4.76
N MET A 22 5.82 2.34 -3.67
CA MET A 22 6.39 3.68 -3.80
C MET A 22 7.91 3.55 -3.89
N THR A 23 8.52 4.16 -4.90
CA THR A 23 9.98 4.31 -4.96
C THR A 23 10.41 5.17 -3.77
N HIS A 24 11.44 4.74 -3.05
CA HIS A 24 11.94 5.55 -1.96
C HIS A 24 12.63 6.80 -2.50
N ILE A 25 12.65 7.88 -1.71
CA ILE A 25 13.22 9.14 -2.17
C ILE A 25 14.74 9.08 -2.27
N GLU A 26 15.37 8.30 -1.40
CA GLU A 26 16.81 8.02 -1.40
C GLU A 26 17.24 7.21 -2.63
N ASP A 27 16.39 6.34 -3.14
CA ASP A 27 16.66 5.56 -4.35
C ASP A 27 16.89 6.47 -5.56
N ARG A 28 16.18 7.61 -5.63
CA ARG A 28 16.40 8.59 -6.70
C ARG A 28 17.81 9.16 -6.66
N VAL A 29 18.39 9.36 -5.48
CA VAL A 29 19.76 9.86 -5.34
C VAL A 29 20.76 8.80 -5.82
N ILE A 30 20.54 7.54 -5.44
CA ILE A 30 21.43 6.42 -5.77
C ILE A 30 21.38 6.10 -7.27
N TYR A 31 20.18 6.02 -7.87
CA TYR A 31 20.02 5.62 -9.26
C TYR A 31 20.06 6.78 -10.26
N GLY A 32 19.62 7.97 -9.86
CA GLY A 32 19.49 9.14 -10.74
C GLY A 32 20.67 10.12 -10.66
N GLY A 33 21.66 9.86 -9.80
CA GLY A 33 22.83 10.71 -9.62
C GLY A 33 22.46 12.16 -9.33
N VAL A 34 23.13 13.11 -9.99
CA VAL A 34 22.90 14.56 -9.78
C VAL A 34 21.47 14.98 -10.12
N ASN A 35 20.86 14.39 -11.15
CA ASN A 35 19.50 14.73 -11.55
C ASN A 35 18.47 14.18 -10.56
N GLY A 36 18.62 12.91 -10.17
CA GLY A 36 17.76 12.29 -9.16
C GLY A 36 17.88 12.97 -7.78
N ALA A 37 19.08 13.44 -7.42
CA ALA A 37 19.28 14.27 -6.23
C ALA A 37 18.51 15.60 -6.30
N ARG A 38 18.48 16.28 -7.46
CA ARG A 38 17.68 17.50 -7.63
C ARG A 38 16.19 17.21 -7.52
N GLU A 39 15.72 16.11 -8.09
CA GLU A 39 14.32 15.69 -7.98
C GLU A 39 13.92 15.38 -6.54
N ALA A 40 14.76 14.69 -5.79
CA ALA A 40 14.55 14.42 -4.36
C ALA A 40 14.45 15.73 -3.56
N ILE A 41 15.35 16.70 -3.81
CA ILE A 41 15.31 18.01 -3.16
C ILE A 41 14.02 18.77 -3.49
N LEU A 42 13.58 18.74 -4.75
CA LEU A 42 12.35 19.41 -5.18
C LEU A 42 11.10 18.77 -4.53
N ALA A 43 11.07 17.44 -4.43
CA ALA A 43 9.99 16.73 -3.75
C ALA A 43 9.92 17.05 -2.24
N LEU A 44 11.06 17.19 -1.56
CA LEU A 44 11.10 17.60 -0.15
C LEU A 44 10.67 19.06 0.04
N ARG A 45 11.04 19.94 -0.89
CA ARG A 45 10.60 21.35 -0.86
C ARG A 45 9.11 21.47 -1.09
N SER A 46 8.55 20.74 -2.06
CA SER A 46 7.09 20.75 -2.30
C SER A 46 6.32 20.18 -1.10
N LEU A 47 6.83 19.14 -0.44
CA LEU A 47 6.26 18.62 0.81
C LEU A 47 6.26 19.68 1.92
N ARG A 48 7.39 20.38 2.13
CA ARG A 48 7.49 21.45 3.12
C ARG A 48 6.49 22.57 2.84
N ASP A 49 6.43 23.02 1.58
CA ASP A 49 5.59 24.15 1.18
C ASP A 49 4.09 23.77 1.27
N MET A 50 3.74 22.51 1.00
CA MET A 50 2.41 21.95 1.25
C MET A 50 2.05 21.98 2.75
N LEU A 51 2.97 21.54 3.63
CA LEU A 51 2.74 21.50 5.08
C LEU A 51 2.79 22.87 5.76
N GLN A 52 3.36 23.88 5.12
CA GLN A 52 3.41 25.25 5.63
C GLN A 52 2.01 25.90 5.70
N GLY A 53 0.98 25.30 5.10
CA GLY A 53 -0.42 25.69 5.27
C GLY A 53 -0.82 27.00 4.57
N SER A 54 0.07 27.60 3.77
CA SER A 54 -0.23 28.83 3.00
C SER A 54 -0.44 28.61 1.50
N SER A 55 -0.43 27.35 1.03
CA SER A 55 -0.67 27.06 -0.37
C SER A 55 -2.17 27.10 -0.69
N ASN A 56 -2.58 28.00 -1.60
CA ASN A 56 -3.94 28.08 -2.13
C ASN A 56 -4.32 26.91 -3.08
N SER A 57 -3.46 25.91 -3.26
CA SER A 57 -3.71 24.73 -4.10
C SER A 57 -4.01 23.49 -3.28
N SER A 58 -5.04 22.73 -3.66
CA SER A 58 -5.31 21.42 -3.09
C SER A 58 -4.17 20.47 -3.45
N THR A 59 -3.41 20.00 -2.47
CA THR A 59 -2.36 19.00 -2.72
C THR A 59 -2.91 17.61 -2.47
N ASN A 60 -2.80 16.74 -3.47
CA ASN A 60 -3.33 15.38 -3.40
C ASN A 60 -2.29 14.48 -2.72
N VAL A 61 -2.58 14.04 -1.50
CA VAL A 61 -1.72 13.16 -0.71
C VAL A 61 -2.19 11.72 -0.91
N THR A 62 -1.32 10.88 -1.48
CA THR A 62 -1.58 9.44 -1.62
C THR A 62 -0.86 8.69 -0.51
N VAL A 63 -1.60 7.84 0.20
CA VAL A 63 -1.04 6.93 1.21
C VAL A 63 -0.69 5.57 0.59
N LYS A 64 0.49 5.04 0.92
CA LYS A 64 0.83 3.65 0.59
C LYS A 64 -0.03 2.73 1.45
N TRP A 65 -0.73 1.81 0.79
CA TRP A 65 -1.35 0.67 1.47
C TRP A 65 -0.31 -0.43 1.58
N ASP A 66 0.37 -0.52 2.72
CA ASP A 66 1.29 -1.63 2.99
C ASP A 66 0.47 -2.91 3.20
N GLY A 67 0.63 -3.90 2.32
CA GLY A 67 -0.07 -5.19 2.44
C GLY A 67 0.47 -6.00 3.63
N ALA A 68 -0.28 -6.81 4.37
CA ALA A 68 -1.69 -7.20 4.32
C ALA A 68 -2.15 -7.47 5.76
N PRO A 69 -3.41 -7.21 6.16
CA PRO A 69 -3.96 -7.80 7.38
C PRO A 69 -4.06 -9.31 7.13
N ALA A 70 -3.06 -10.04 7.59
CA ALA A 70 -3.03 -11.49 7.57
C ALA A 70 -3.90 -12.03 8.71
N VAL A 71 -5.17 -11.64 8.77
CA VAL A 71 -6.14 -12.17 9.72
C VAL A 71 -7.31 -12.69 8.90
N PHE A 72 -7.38 -14.01 8.79
CA PHE A 72 -8.45 -14.74 8.14
C PHE A 72 -9.43 -15.16 9.23
N ALA A 73 -10.72 -14.87 9.05
CA ALA A 73 -11.76 -15.38 9.93
C ALA A 73 -12.76 -16.19 9.10
N GLY A 74 -13.17 -17.34 9.61
CA GLY A 74 -14.04 -18.26 8.89
C GLY A 74 -14.57 -19.37 9.78
N ILE A 75 -15.35 -20.27 9.19
CA ILE A 75 -15.78 -21.51 9.84
C ILE A 75 -15.01 -22.66 9.19
N ASP A 76 -14.32 -23.45 10.00
CA ASP A 76 -13.58 -24.62 9.50
C ASP A 76 -14.59 -25.67 9.00
N PRO A 77 -14.50 -26.10 7.73
CA PRO A 77 -15.42 -27.09 7.18
C PRO A 77 -15.25 -28.49 7.80
N SER A 78 -14.16 -28.76 8.52
CA SER A 78 -13.85 -30.04 9.14
C SER A 78 -14.58 -30.25 10.46
N ASP A 79 -14.71 -29.20 11.26
CA ASP A 79 -15.28 -29.26 12.62
C ASP A 79 -16.43 -28.26 12.87
N GLY A 80 -16.69 -27.35 11.92
CA GLY A 80 -17.77 -26.36 12.01
C GLY A 80 -17.49 -25.23 13.01
N GLN A 81 -16.27 -25.09 13.51
CA GLN A 81 -15.92 -24.07 14.48
C GLN A 81 -15.42 -22.78 13.83
N PHE A 82 -15.72 -21.65 14.48
CA PHE A 82 -15.20 -20.35 14.08
C PHE A 82 -13.70 -20.27 14.40
N PHE A 83 -12.90 -19.82 13.43
CA PHE A 83 -11.47 -19.63 13.60
C PHE A 83 -11.02 -18.24 13.16
N VAL A 84 -9.89 -17.80 13.74
CA VAL A 84 -9.13 -16.63 13.32
C VAL A 84 -7.68 -17.05 13.14
N ALA A 85 -7.11 -16.85 11.96
CA ALA A 85 -5.78 -17.35 11.63
C ALA A 85 -4.92 -16.36 10.85
N LYS A 86 -3.60 -16.56 10.93
CA LYS A 86 -2.63 -15.82 10.11
C LYS A 86 -2.43 -16.45 8.74
N LYS A 87 -1.81 -15.70 7.82
CA LYS A 87 -1.55 -16.08 6.40
C LYS A 87 -0.89 -17.45 6.17
N GLY A 88 -0.26 -18.05 7.19
CA GLY A 88 0.34 -19.38 7.09
C GLY A 88 -0.61 -20.57 7.36
N ILE A 89 -1.93 -20.39 7.25
CA ILE A 89 -2.90 -21.50 7.34
C ILE A 89 -3.11 -22.24 6.00
N PHE A 90 -2.52 -21.71 4.92
CA PHE A 90 -2.42 -22.36 3.61
C PHE A 90 -1.09 -23.10 3.47
#